data_AF-A0A3B1AWV7-F1
#
_entry.id   AF-A0A3B1AWV7-F1
#
_cell.length_a   1.000
_cell.length_b   1.000
_cell.length_c   1.000
_cell.angle_alpha   90.00
_cell.angle_beta   90.00
_cell.angle_gamma   90.00
#
_symmetry.space_group_name_H-M   'P 1'
#
loop_
_entity.id
_entity.type
_entity.pdbx_description
1 polymer ?
#
loop_
_entity_poly.entity_id
_entity_poly.type
_entity_poly.pdbx_seq_one_letter_code
_entity_poly.pdbx_strand_id
1 'polypeptide(L)'
;MNPAIIFTKTSRGQDVIKKRARGLGHSLRLALILVDGHSSVNQLKLKAMTMNNLEKSLEVLALNGLIQANSDSWQIIKDNPAVIRRASSNPEISKIKARLIDAAILILGDEAHRVINLIRETSDSPQALSETVNRCKKIILLTLDEDRAKELNDLCHSILRKVDSVKQ
;
A
#
# COMPACT_ATOMS: atom_id res chain seq x y z
N MET A 1 3.41 -16.48 5.33
CA MET A 1 4.18 -16.30 4.09
C MET A 1 4.33 -17.66 3.42
N ASN A 2 3.87 -17.84 2.17
CA ASN A 2 3.89 -19.18 1.54
C ASN A 2 5.35 -19.58 1.18
N PRO A 3 5.82 -20.77 1.61
CA PRO A 3 7.22 -21.18 1.52
C PRO A 3 7.71 -21.44 0.09
N ALA A 4 6.81 -21.68 -0.86
CA ALA A 4 7.15 -22.02 -2.24
C ALA A 4 7.42 -20.79 -3.12
N ILE A 5 7.27 -19.58 -2.58
CA ILE A 5 7.27 -18.36 -3.36
C ILE A 5 8.69 -17.92 -3.67
N ILE A 6 8.91 -17.58 -4.93
CA ILE A 6 10.18 -17.08 -5.43
C ILE A 6 10.07 -15.57 -5.58
N PHE A 7 11.03 -14.86 -5.00
CA PHE A 7 11.15 -13.42 -5.16
C PHE A 7 12.20 -13.07 -6.20
N THR A 8 11.91 -12.03 -6.97
CA THR A 8 12.80 -11.40 -7.94
C THR A 8 13.02 -9.94 -7.56
N LYS A 9 14.24 -9.44 -7.75
CA LYS A 9 14.57 -8.03 -7.51
C LYS A 9 13.95 -7.16 -8.60
N THR A 10 13.29 -6.07 -8.21
CA THR A 10 12.81 -5.07 -9.18
C THR A 10 13.98 -4.18 -9.62
N SER A 11 13.80 -3.41 -10.70
CA SER A 11 14.79 -2.40 -11.15
C SER A 11 15.18 -1.43 -10.01
N ARG A 12 14.20 -1.08 -9.16
CA ARG A 12 14.38 -0.23 -7.99
C ARG A 12 15.18 -0.92 -6.88
N GLY A 13 14.95 -2.21 -6.64
CA GLY A 13 15.76 -3.01 -5.71
C GLY A 13 17.23 -3.13 -6.14
N GLN A 14 17.48 -3.29 -7.44
CA GLN A 14 18.83 -3.33 -7.99
C GLN A 14 19.56 -1.99 -7.84
N ASP A 15 18.85 -0.87 -8.08
CA ASP A 15 19.38 0.48 -7.91
C ASP A 15 19.78 0.77 -6.46
N VAL A 16 18.98 0.31 -5.49
CA VAL A 16 19.26 0.44 -4.04
C VAL A 16 20.52 -0.33 -3.61
N ILE A 17 20.76 -1.52 -4.18
CA ILE A 17 22.01 -2.26 -3.96
C ILE A 17 23.20 -1.49 -4.55
N LYS A 18 23.10 -1.05 -5.81
CA LYS A 18 24.18 -0.35 -6.51
C LYS A 18 24.55 0.97 -5.85
N LYS A 19 23.56 1.76 -5.42
CA LYS A 19 23.78 3.07 -4.81
C LYS A 19 24.26 3.01 -3.35
N ARG A 20 24.48 1.81 -2.78
CA ARG A 20 24.72 1.63 -1.33
C ARG A 20 23.78 2.51 -0.50
N ALA A 21 22.50 2.62 -0.87
CA ALA A 21 21.58 3.61 -0.32
C ALA A 21 21.64 3.59 1.22
N ARG A 22 22.09 4.70 1.83
CA ARG A 22 22.40 4.84 3.25
C ARG A 22 21.17 4.78 4.19
N GLY A 23 19.99 4.45 3.65
CA GLY A 23 18.73 4.36 4.41
C GLY A 23 18.15 2.95 4.57
N LEU A 24 18.71 1.93 3.89
CA LEU A 24 18.20 0.56 4.04
C LEU A 24 18.94 -0.14 5.18
N GLY A 25 18.20 -0.51 6.23
CA GLY A 25 18.76 -1.21 7.39
C GLY A 25 19.53 -2.48 6.99
N HIS A 26 20.58 -2.81 7.76
CA HIS A 26 21.51 -3.90 7.44
C HIS A 26 20.80 -5.22 7.10
N SER A 27 19.81 -5.62 7.92
CA SER A 27 19.03 -6.85 7.71
C SER A 27 18.20 -6.83 6.42
N LEU A 28 17.62 -5.68 6.06
CA LEU A 28 16.85 -5.53 4.81
C LEU A 28 17.77 -5.59 3.59
N ARG A 29 18.97 -5.01 3.69
CA ARG A 29 19.96 -5.10 2.61
C ARG A 29 20.44 -6.52 2.41
N LEU A 30 20.73 -7.26 3.48
CA LEU A 30 21.12 -8.68 3.39
C LEU A 30 20.00 -9.52 2.77
N ALA A 31 18.75 -9.32 3.19
CA ALA A 31 17.61 -10.00 2.60
C ALA A 31 17.48 -9.67 1.09
N LEU A 32 17.66 -8.40 0.71
CA LEU A 32 17.60 -7.98 -0.70
C LEU A 32 18.74 -8.57 -1.55
N ILE A 33 19.94 -8.69 -0.98
CA ILE A 33 21.08 -9.35 -1.63
C ILE A 33 20.78 -10.83 -1.85
N LEU A 34 20.20 -11.48 -0.84
CA LEU A 34 19.89 -12.91 -0.84
C LEU A 34 18.84 -13.32 -1.88
N VAL A 35 17.93 -12.40 -2.22
CA VAL A 35 16.93 -12.60 -3.27
C VAL A 35 17.64 -12.67 -4.63
N ASP A 36 17.76 -13.87 -5.17
CA ASP A 36 18.46 -14.19 -6.42
C ASP A 36 17.52 -14.35 -7.63
N GLY A 37 16.20 -14.38 -7.42
CA GLY A 37 15.22 -14.59 -8.50
C GLY A 37 14.86 -16.06 -8.74
N HIS A 38 15.51 -17.00 -8.05
CA HIS A 38 15.34 -18.44 -8.28
C HIS A 38 15.01 -19.20 -6.99
N SER A 39 15.46 -18.71 -5.84
CA SER A 39 15.27 -19.35 -4.55
C SER A 39 13.88 -19.05 -3.98
N SER A 40 13.21 -20.11 -3.51
CA SER A 40 11.95 -19.97 -2.78
C SER A 40 12.17 -19.44 -1.35
N VAL A 41 11.14 -18.92 -0.68
CA VAL A 41 11.22 -18.47 0.73
C VAL A 41 11.83 -19.53 1.63
N ASN A 42 11.46 -20.81 1.43
CA ASN A 42 12.02 -21.90 2.23
C ASN A 42 13.53 -22.06 2.00
N GLN A 43 13.97 -21.98 0.73
CA GLN A 43 15.39 -22.03 0.39
C GLN A 43 16.15 -20.79 0.90
N LEU A 44 15.52 -19.61 0.84
CA LEU A 44 16.07 -18.37 1.39
C LEU A 44 16.20 -18.46 2.93
N LYS A 45 15.23 -19.07 3.63
CA LYS A 45 15.31 -19.33 5.08
C LYS A 45 16.46 -20.26 5.43
N LEU A 46 16.66 -21.33 4.66
CA LEU A 46 17.79 -22.24 4.85
C LEU A 46 19.13 -21.54 4.59
N LYS A 47 19.20 -20.66 3.58
CA LYS A 47 20.40 -19.85 3.30
C LYS A 47 20.63 -18.73 4.33
N ALA A 48 19.56 -18.25 4.97
CA ALA A 48 19.59 -17.19 5.97
C ALA A 48 19.36 -17.70 7.40
N MET A 49 19.88 -18.89 7.74
CA MET A 49 19.74 -19.46 9.10
C MET A 49 20.20 -18.51 10.21
N THR A 50 21.05 -17.53 9.90
CA THR A 50 21.51 -16.48 10.82
C THR A 50 20.56 -15.28 10.94
N MET A 51 19.49 -15.21 10.14
CA MET A 51 18.52 -14.12 10.10
C MET A 51 17.17 -14.53 10.70
N ASN A 52 16.96 -14.23 11.97
CA ASN A 52 15.73 -14.56 12.70
C ASN A 52 14.45 -13.92 12.12
N ASN A 53 14.57 -12.87 11.30
CA ASN A 53 13.45 -12.07 10.78
C ASN A 53 13.45 -11.96 9.24
N LEU A 54 13.91 -12.99 8.54
CA LEU A 54 13.96 -12.98 7.06
C LEU A 54 12.58 -12.72 6.44
N GLU A 55 11.53 -13.39 6.91
CA GLU A 55 10.17 -13.23 6.35
C GLU A 55 9.65 -11.80 6.46
N LYS A 56 9.78 -11.19 7.64
CA LYS A 56 9.44 -9.77 7.86
C LYS A 56 10.28 -8.86 6.95
N SER A 57 11.55 -9.19 6.75
CA SER A 57 12.44 -8.40 5.88
C SER A 57 12.00 -8.48 4.42
N LEU A 58 11.65 -9.67 3.93
CA LEU A 58 11.14 -9.88 2.58
C LEU A 58 9.78 -9.17 2.39
N GLU A 59 8.91 -9.20 3.39
CA GLU A 59 7.64 -8.46 3.38
C GLU A 59 7.86 -6.96 3.27
N VAL A 60 8.76 -6.39 4.10
CA VAL A 60 9.10 -4.97 4.03
C VAL A 60 9.73 -4.61 2.68
N LEU A 61 10.64 -5.43 2.14
CA LEU A 61 11.22 -5.20 0.81
C LEU A 61 10.18 -5.23 -0.31
N ALA A 62 9.20 -6.13 -0.20
CA ALA A 62 8.09 -6.25 -1.12
C ALA A 62 7.14 -5.05 -1.06
N LEU A 63 6.78 -4.61 0.15
CA LEU A 63 5.97 -3.41 0.40
C LEU A 63 6.65 -2.15 -0.14
N ASN A 64 7.97 -2.04 0.03
CA ASN A 64 8.77 -0.94 -0.52
C ASN A 64 8.99 -1.04 -2.05
N GLY A 65 8.49 -2.10 -2.69
CA GLY A 65 8.61 -2.32 -4.14
C GLY A 65 10.03 -2.64 -4.61
N LEU A 66 10.91 -3.10 -3.72
CA LEU A 66 12.29 -3.49 -4.01
C LEU A 66 12.39 -4.93 -4.53
N ILE A 67 11.44 -5.78 -4.14
CA ILE A 67 11.28 -7.14 -4.67
C ILE A 67 9.84 -7.37 -5.11
N GLN A 68 9.67 -8.28 -6.06
CA GLN A 68 8.40 -8.78 -6.56
C GLN A 68 8.41 -10.30 -6.43
N ALA A 69 7.26 -10.94 -6.31
CA ALA A 69 7.19 -12.38 -6.37
C ALA A 69 6.72 -12.87 -7.73
N ASN A 70 7.26 -14.02 -8.13
CA ASN A 70 7.03 -14.63 -9.43
C ASN A 70 5.83 -15.60 -9.47
N SER A 71 5.04 -15.63 -8.40
CA SER A 71 3.85 -16.48 -8.31
C SER A 71 2.63 -15.60 -8.10
N ASP A 72 1.58 -15.83 -8.89
CA ASP A 72 0.24 -15.27 -8.67
C ASP A 72 -0.32 -15.58 -7.27
N SER A 73 0.24 -16.59 -6.59
CA SER A 73 -0.10 -16.96 -5.21
C SER A 73 0.60 -16.11 -4.16
N TRP A 74 1.68 -15.40 -4.51
CA TRP A 74 2.17 -14.31 -3.68
C TRP A 74 1.38 -13.06 -4.03
N GLN A 75 0.20 -13.01 -3.45
CA GLN A 75 -0.36 -11.72 -3.12
C GLN A 75 0.60 -11.14 -2.08
N ILE A 76 1.62 -10.41 -2.55
CA ILE A 76 2.09 -9.24 -1.82
C ILE A 76 0.78 -8.58 -1.38
N ILE A 77 0.71 -8.12 -0.14
CA ILE A 77 -0.32 -7.16 0.28
C ILE A 77 -0.03 -5.80 -0.43
N LYS A 78 0.27 -5.84 -1.72
CA LYS A 78 -0.12 -4.86 -2.71
C LYS A 78 -1.49 -5.33 -3.13
N ASP A 79 -2.50 -4.77 -2.49
CA ASP A 79 -3.77 -4.51 -3.16
C ASP A 79 -4.23 -5.65 -4.08
N ASN A 80 -4.64 -6.78 -3.50
CA ASN A 80 -5.39 -7.78 -4.25
C ASN A 80 -6.71 -8.04 -3.49
N PRO A 81 -7.87 -7.68 -4.06
CA PRO A 81 -9.19 -7.65 -3.40
C PRO A 81 -9.78 -9.03 -3.05
N ALA A 82 -8.98 -10.09 -2.97
CA ALA A 82 -9.46 -11.46 -2.75
C ALA A 82 -9.38 -11.93 -1.29
N VAL A 83 -8.66 -11.23 -0.40
CA VAL A 83 -8.54 -11.60 1.04
C VAL A 83 -9.37 -10.66 1.95
N ILE A 84 -10.47 -10.12 1.44
CA ILE A 84 -11.61 -9.72 2.29
C ILE A 84 -12.80 -10.63 1.95
N ARG A 85 -12.60 -11.95 2.11
CA ARG A 85 -13.72 -12.83 2.48
C ARG A 85 -13.71 -12.99 3.99
N ARG A 86 -13.90 -11.88 4.70
CA ARG A 86 -14.27 -11.84 6.13
C ARG A 86 -14.52 -10.41 6.62
N ALA A 87 -15.34 -9.66 5.90
CA ALA A 87 -16.22 -8.65 6.44
C ALA A 87 -17.12 -8.23 5.28
N SER A 88 -18.41 -8.07 5.53
CA SER A 88 -19.39 -7.66 4.53
C SER A 88 -19.05 -6.30 3.91
N SER A 89 -18.29 -6.28 2.81
CA SER A 89 -17.96 -5.04 2.11
C SER A 89 -18.81 -4.92 0.86
N ASN A 90 -19.67 -3.91 0.86
CA ASN A 90 -20.50 -3.53 -0.28
C ASN A 90 -19.54 -3.15 -1.45
N PRO A 91 -19.56 -3.86 -2.60
CA PRO A 91 -18.54 -3.71 -3.65
C PRO A 91 -18.47 -2.29 -4.25
N GLU A 92 -19.53 -1.50 -4.10
CA GLU A 92 -19.56 -0.09 -4.46
C GLU A 92 -18.68 0.76 -3.54
N ILE A 93 -18.67 0.49 -2.23
CA ILE A 93 -17.90 1.27 -1.25
C ILE A 93 -16.40 1.06 -1.43
N SER A 94 -15.97 -0.14 -1.78
CA SER A 94 -14.57 -0.41 -2.12
C SER A 94 -14.10 0.37 -3.34
N LYS A 95 -14.94 0.48 -4.38
CA LYS A 95 -14.63 1.31 -5.57
C LYS A 95 -14.55 2.80 -5.22
N ILE A 96 -15.40 3.26 -4.30
CA ILE A 96 -15.40 4.65 -3.84
C ILE A 96 -14.11 4.96 -3.10
N LYS A 97 -13.69 4.10 -2.16
CA LYS A 97 -12.41 4.25 -1.45
C LYS A 97 -11.23 4.30 -2.41
N ALA A 98 -11.20 3.45 -3.44
CA ALA A 98 -10.13 3.47 -4.44
C ALA A 98 -10.06 4.82 -5.18
N ARG A 99 -11.20 5.36 -5.62
CA ARG A 99 -11.26 6.68 -6.29
C ARG A 99 -10.86 7.83 -5.38
N LEU A 100 -11.17 7.75 -4.09
CA LEU A 100 -10.75 8.76 -3.10
C LEU A 100 -9.24 8.71 -2.85
N ILE A 101 -8.65 7.51 -2.85
CA ILE A 101 -7.21 7.30 -2.74
C ILE A 101 -6.48 7.87 -3.97
N ASP A 102 -6.98 7.60 -5.19
CA ASP A 102 -6.41 8.17 -6.42
C ASP A 102 -6.45 9.71 -6.40
N ALA A 103 -7.56 10.31 -5.95
CA ALA A 103 -7.67 11.76 -5.81
C ALA A 103 -6.68 12.32 -4.77
N ALA A 104 -6.50 11.63 -3.64
CA ALA A 104 -5.53 12.02 -2.62
C ALA A 104 -4.09 11.97 -3.14
N ILE A 105 -3.73 10.94 -3.91
CA ILE A 105 -2.41 10.82 -4.54
C ILE A 105 -2.18 11.95 -5.55
N LEU A 106 -3.20 12.26 -6.36
CA LEU A 106 -3.09 13.31 -7.39
C LEU A 106 -2.83 14.70 -6.80
N ILE A 107 -3.51 15.04 -5.70
CA ILE A 107 -3.44 16.38 -5.10
C ILE A 107 -2.25 16.52 -4.12
N LEU A 108 -2.01 15.48 -3.32
CA LEU A 108 -1.05 15.55 -2.20
C LEU A 108 0.31 14.96 -2.56
N GLY A 109 0.40 14.14 -3.60
CA GLY A 109 1.64 13.48 -4.01
C GLY A 109 2.21 12.60 -2.89
N ASP A 110 3.47 12.85 -2.52
CA ASP A 110 4.21 12.09 -1.50
C ASP A 110 3.57 12.16 -0.10
N GLU A 111 2.86 13.25 0.21
CA GLU A 111 2.20 13.46 1.51
C GLU A 111 0.82 12.77 1.61
N ALA A 112 0.36 12.13 0.53
CA ALA A 112 -0.93 11.45 0.49
C ALA A 112 -1.03 10.26 1.46
N HIS A 113 0.11 9.70 1.90
CA HIS A 113 0.19 8.47 2.67
C HIS A 113 -0.68 8.48 3.95
N ARG A 114 -0.75 9.61 4.66
CA ARG A 114 -1.60 9.75 5.86
C ARG A 114 -3.09 9.69 5.52
N VAL A 115 -3.48 10.34 4.44
CA VAL A 115 -4.87 10.42 3.95
C VAL A 115 -5.32 9.07 3.40
N ILE A 116 -4.45 8.39 2.66
CA ILE A 116 -4.68 7.04 2.13
C ILE A 116 -4.95 6.06 3.26
N ASN A 117 -4.11 6.05 4.29
CA ASN A 117 -4.30 5.14 5.43
C ASN A 117 -5.64 5.42 6.13
N LEU A 118 -5.98 6.70 6.34
CA LEU A 118 -7.24 7.09 6.97
C LEU A 118 -8.46 6.57 6.17
N ILE A 119 -8.47 6.74 4.85
CA ILE A 119 -9.55 6.27 3.96
C ILE A 119 -9.66 4.74 3.95
N ARG A 120 -8.52 4.04 4.02
CA ARG A 120 -8.48 2.57 4.04
C ARG A 120 -8.98 1.99 5.36
N GLU A 121 -8.65 2.63 6.47
CA GLU A 121 -9.08 2.22 7.82
C GLU A 121 -10.54 2.57 8.14
N THR A 122 -11.20 3.33 7.27
CA THR A 122 -12.59 3.74 7.45
C THR A 122 -13.55 2.56 7.27
N SER A 123 -14.58 2.48 8.11
CA SER A 123 -15.65 1.49 7.96
C SER A 123 -16.40 1.61 6.62
N ASP A 124 -16.94 0.50 6.11
CA ASP A 124 -17.71 0.47 4.85
C ASP A 124 -19.13 1.04 4.99
N SER A 125 -19.24 2.26 5.53
CA SER A 125 -20.49 3.01 5.62
C SER A 125 -20.33 4.37 4.94
N PRO A 126 -21.32 4.83 4.16
CA PRO A 126 -21.27 6.14 3.50
C PRO A 126 -21.10 7.29 4.51
N GLN A 127 -21.66 7.14 5.71
CA GLN A 127 -21.50 8.13 6.79
C GLN A 127 -20.07 8.15 7.32
N ALA A 128 -19.48 6.97 7.56
CA ALA A 128 -18.08 6.84 8.00
C ALA A 128 -17.08 7.39 6.96
N LEU A 129 -17.37 7.19 5.67
CA LEU A 129 -16.59 7.77 4.58
C LEU A 129 -16.65 9.30 4.58
N SER A 130 -17.85 9.88 4.72
CA SER A 130 -18.03 11.33 4.78
C SER A 130 -17.30 11.96 5.98
N GLU A 131 -17.37 11.33 7.15
CA GLU A 131 -16.62 11.77 8.32
C GLU A 131 -15.10 11.68 8.10
N THR A 132 -14.65 10.64 7.41
CA THR A 132 -13.23 10.47 7.09
C THR A 132 -12.73 11.53 6.12
N VAL A 133 -13.50 11.85 5.08
CA VAL A 133 -13.15 12.94 4.14
C VAL A 133 -13.00 14.27 4.89
N ASN A 134 -13.94 14.58 5.80
CA ASN A 134 -13.83 15.78 6.65
C ASN A 134 -12.60 15.76 7.54
N ARG A 135 -12.20 14.58 8.05
CA ARG A 135 -10.99 14.41 8.85
C ARG A 135 -9.72 14.56 8.00
N CYS A 136 -9.72 14.07 6.76
CA CYS A 136 -8.64 14.29 5.80
C CYS A 136 -8.45 15.78 5.51
N LYS A 137 -9.56 16.51 5.27
CA LYS A 137 -9.54 17.96 5.06
C LYS A 137 -8.90 18.69 6.24
N LYS A 138 -9.28 18.35 7.48
CA LYS A 138 -8.69 18.95 8.69
C LYS A 138 -7.19 18.69 8.81
N ILE A 139 -6.74 17.47 8.47
CA ILE A 139 -5.32 17.14 8.49
C ILE A 139 -4.57 18.01 7.48
N ILE A 140 -5.05 18.09 6.24
CA ILE A 140 -4.38 18.85 5.16
C ILE A 140 -4.39 20.35 5.45
N LEU A 141 -5.49 20.90 6.00
CA LEU A 141 -5.55 22.28 6.49
C LEU A 141 -4.49 22.58 7.55
N LEU A 142 -4.20 21.61 8.43
CA LEU A 142 -3.24 21.78 9.52
C LEU A 142 -1.79 21.51 9.10
N THR A 143 -1.57 20.72 8.04
CA THR A 143 -0.22 20.24 7.68
C THR A 143 0.32 20.77 6.36
N LEU A 144 -0.53 21.25 5.46
CA LEU A 144 -0.14 21.60 4.09
C LEU A 144 -0.63 23.00 3.70
N ASP A 145 -1.83 23.10 3.14
CA ASP A 145 -2.34 24.34 2.56
C ASP A 145 -3.86 24.28 2.40
N GLU A 146 -4.52 25.43 2.54
CA GLU A 146 -5.98 25.56 2.47
C GLU A 146 -6.53 25.26 1.06
N ASP A 147 -5.82 25.65 0.00
CA ASP A 147 -6.25 25.41 -1.38
C ASP A 147 -6.27 23.91 -1.70
N ARG A 148 -5.23 23.17 -1.29
CA ARG A 148 -5.15 21.70 -1.49
C ARG A 148 -6.19 20.96 -0.65
N ALA A 149 -6.44 21.44 0.57
CA ALA A 149 -7.47 20.86 1.43
C ALA A 149 -8.87 21.04 0.83
N LYS A 150 -9.13 22.21 0.23
CA LYS A 150 -10.39 22.52 -0.44
C LYS A 150 -10.57 21.68 -1.71
N GLU A 151 -9.55 21.63 -2.56
CA GLU A 151 -9.58 20.86 -3.82
C GLU A 151 -9.82 19.35 -3.57
N LEU A 152 -9.15 18.77 -2.57
CA LEU A 152 -9.39 17.38 -2.20
C LEU A 152 -10.82 17.19 -1.69
N ASN A 153 -11.31 18.10 -0.85
CA ASN A 153 -12.64 18.00 -0.28
C ASN A 153 -13.73 18.06 -1.38
N ASP A 154 -13.57 18.96 -2.35
CA ASP A 154 -14.50 19.10 -3.46
C ASP A 154 -14.50 17.85 -4.38
N LEU A 155 -13.33 17.28 -4.67
CA LEU A 155 -13.26 16.00 -5.39
C LEU A 155 -13.89 14.85 -4.60
N CYS A 156 -13.61 14.76 -3.30
CA CYS A 156 -14.18 13.72 -2.44
C CYS A 156 -15.71 13.82 -2.39
N HIS A 157 -16.25 15.03 -2.20
CA HIS A 157 -17.70 15.25 -2.21
C HIS A 157 -18.32 15.00 -3.59
N SER A 158 -17.63 15.33 -4.69
CA SER A 158 -18.08 15.01 -6.05
C SER A 158 -18.15 13.50 -6.30
N ILE A 159 -17.17 12.74 -5.79
CA ILE A 159 -17.15 11.28 -5.85
C ILE A 159 -18.31 10.70 -5.03
N LEU A 160 -18.54 11.21 -3.81
CA LEU A 160 -19.64 10.76 -2.95
C LEU A 160 -21.02 11.12 -3.53
N ARG A 161 -21.17 12.31 -4.13
CA ARG A 161 -22.45 12.76 -4.73
C ARG A 161 -22.83 11.96 -5.97
N LYS A 162 -21.86 11.58 -6.80
CA LYS A 162 -22.08 10.71 -7.97
C LYS A 162 -22.58 9.32 -7.60
N VAL A 163 -22.37 8.87 -6.37
CA VAL A 163 -22.81 7.54 -5.90
C VAL A 163 -24.30 7.57 -5.53
N ASP A 164 -24.80 8.67 -4.98
CA ASP A 164 -26.21 8.83 -4.63
C ASP A 164 -27.10 8.83 -5.89
N SER A 165 -26.60 9.40 -7.00
CA SER A 165 -27.30 9.44 -8.30
C SER A 165 -27.33 8.12 -9.07
N VAL A 166 -26.59 7.08 -8.65
CA VAL A 166 -26.60 5.76 -9.31
C VAL A 166 -27.65 4.82 -8.68
N LYS A 167 -28.29 5.25 -7.59
CA LYS A 167 -29.38 4.52 -6.90
C LYS A 167 -30.80 4.95 -7.30
N GLN A 168 -30.97 5.88 -8.24
CA GLN A 168 -32.26 6.20 -8.87
C GLN A 168 -32.38 5.54 -10.24
#